data_AF-B4FXM5-F1
#
_entry.id   AF-B4FXM5-F1
#
_cell.length_a   1.000
_cell.length_b   1.000
_cell.length_c   1.000
_cell.angle_alpha   90.00
_cell.angle_beta   90.00
_cell.angle_gamma   90.00
#
_symmetry.space_group_name_H-M   'P 1'
#
loop_
_entity.id
_entity.type
_entity.pdbx_description
1 polymer ?
#
loop_
_entity_poly.entity_id
_entity_poly.type
_entity_poly.pdbx_seq_one_letter_code
_entity_poly.pdbx_strand_id
1 'polypeptide(L)'
;MVKAVAVLGSSDGVKGTIFFTQEGDGPTTVTGSVSGLKPGLHGFHVHALGDTTNGCMSTGPHYNPASKEHGAPEDENRHAGDLGNVTAGADGKDLCPSFSDLFYMPM
;
A
#
# COMPACT_ATOMS: atom_id res chain seq x y z
N MET A 1 7.34 -18.14 -6.29
CA MET A 1 7.03 -17.39 -5.05
C MET A 1 7.97 -16.20 -4.97
N VAL A 2 7.42 -14.99 -5.11
CA VAL A 2 8.13 -13.73 -4.90
C VAL A 2 7.70 -13.15 -3.55
N LYS A 3 8.64 -12.53 -2.83
CA LYS A 3 8.37 -11.87 -1.55
C LYS A 3 9.04 -10.50 -1.54
N ALA A 4 8.36 -9.52 -0.96
CA ALA A 4 8.94 -8.22 -0.66
C ALA A 4 8.46 -7.69 0.68
N VAL A 5 9.17 -6.68 1.17
CA VAL A 5 8.88 -5.99 2.43
C VAL A 5 9.08 -4.50 2.25
N ALA A 6 8.14 -3.70 2.76
CA ALA A 6 8.26 -2.26 2.89
C ALA A 6 8.24 -1.89 4.38
N VAL A 7 9.28 -1.21 4.83
CA VAL A 7 9.37 -0.66 6.19
C VAL A 7 8.98 0.80 6.13
N LEU A 8 7.88 1.16 6.80
CA LEU A 8 7.31 2.49 6.81
C LEU A 8 7.83 3.28 8.01
N GLY A 9 8.23 4.53 7.77
CA GLY A 9 8.58 5.48 8.82
C GLY A 9 8.22 6.90 8.43
N SER A 10 7.73 7.67 9.40
CA SER A 10 7.37 9.08 9.25
C SER A 10 7.96 9.91 10.40
N SER A 11 8.16 11.21 10.16
CA SER A 11 8.49 12.19 11.19
C SER A 11 7.39 12.36 12.24
N ASP A 12 6.14 12.02 11.90
CA ASP A 12 4.97 12.20 12.76
C ASP A 12 4.67 10.99 13.65
N GLY A 13 5.62 10.04 13.74
CA GLY A 13 5.51 8.85 14.59
C GLY A 13 4.73 7.69 13.98
N VAL A 14 4.19 7.85 12.76
CA VAL A 14 3.60 6.74 11.99
C VAL A 14 4.70 5.79 11.54
N LYS A 15 4.54 4.50 11.81
CA LYS A 15 5.49 3.46 11.42
C LYS A 15 4.81 2.13 11.20
N GLY A 16 5.41 1.28 10.37
CA GLY A 16 4.83 -0.02 10.06
C GLY A 16 5.74 -0.92 9.25
N THR A 17 5.29 -2.13 9.01
CA THR A 17 5.95 -3.08 8.11
C THR A 17 4.87 -3.78 7.30
N ILE A 18 5.03 -3.74 5.99
CA ILE A 18 4.12 -4.35 5.02
C ILE A 18 4.89 -5.44 4.28
N PHE A 19 4.28 -6.60 4.17
CA PHE A 19 4.78 -7.77 3.46
C PHE A 19 3.94 -8.04 2.23
N PHE A 20 4.60 -8.36 1.14
CA PHE A 20 4.00 -8.74 -0.12
C PHE A 20 4.43 -10.16 -0.46
N THR A 21 3.49 -11.01 -0.85
CA THR A 21 3.77 -12.37 -1.28
C THR A 21 2.95 -12.71 -2.51
N GLN A 22 3.60 -13.23 -3.54
CA GLN A 22 2.96 -13.62 -4.80
C GLN A 22 3.38 -15.04 -5.21
N GLU A 23 2.39 -15.90 -5.50
CA GLU A 23 2.61 -17.27 -5.99
C GLU A 23 2.42 -17.34 -7.50
N GLY A 24 3.50 -17.69 -8.22
CA GLY A 24 3.49 -17.72 -9.69
C GLY A 24 2.99 -16.40 -10.25
N ASP A 25 2.01 -16.49 -11.16
CA ASP A 25 1.34 -15.32 -11.74
C ASP A 25 0.00 -14.99 -11.07
N GLY A 26 -0.21 -15.49 -9.86
CA GLY A 26 -1.41 -15.23 -9.06
C GLY A 26 -1.45 -13.83 -8.43
N PRO A 27 -2.51 -13.53 -7.67
CA PRO A 27 -2.63 -12.25 -6.96
C PRO A 27 -1.52 -12.06 -5.91
N THR A 28 -1.16 -10.81 -5.66
CA THR A 28 -0.25 -10.43 -4.58
C THR A 28 -1.05 -10.30 -3.28
N THR A 29 -0.65 -11.06 -2.26
CA THR A 29 -1.18 -10.90 -0.91
C THR A 29 -0.38 -9.84 -0.16
N VAL A 30 -1.09 -8.86 0.39
CA VAL A 30 -0.52 -7.76 1.18
C VAL A 30 -0.95 -7.95 2.64
N THR A 31 0.03 -7.97 3.53
CA THR A 31 -0.20 -8.11 4.98
C THR A 31 0.72 -7.18 5.74
N GLY A 32 0.37 -6.79 6.95
CA GLY A 32 1.29 -5.98 7.75
C GLY A 32 0.64 -5.35 8.96
N SER A 33 1.37 -4.42 9.55
CA SER A 33 0.86 -3.61 10.67
C SER A 33 1.39 -2.20 10.57
N VAL A 34 0.52 -1.22 10.83
CA VAL A 34 0.87 0.19 10.91
C VAL A 34 0.43 0.72 12.27
N SER A 35 1.19 1.64 12.86
CA SER A 35 0.90 2.21 14.16
C SER A 35 1.18 3.70 14.16
N GLY A 36 0.52 4.43 15.06
CA GLY A 36 0.61 5.89 15.15
C GLY A 36 -0.37 6.63 14.24
N LEU A 37 -1.29 5.92 13.57
CA LEU A 37 -2.36 6.53 12.78
C LEU A 37 -3.45 7.09 13.70
N LYS A 38 -4.11 8.16 13.26
CA LYS A 38 -5.33 8.65 13.93
C LYS A 38 -6.46 7.63 13.72
N PRO A 39 -7.42 7.48 14.64
CA PRO A 39 -8.55 6.58 14.41
C PRO A 39 -9.33 6.94 13.14
N GLY A 40 -9.74 5.94 12.35
CA GLY A 40 -10.50 6.13 11.11
C GLY A 40 -9.86 5.47 9.88
N LEU A 41 -10.36 5.83 8.70
CA LEU A 41 -9.90 5.33 7.42
C LEU A 41 -8.68 6.11 6.92
N HIS A 42 -7.67 5.40 6.42
CA HIS A 42 -6.49 5.98 5.79
C HIS A 42 -6.26 5.36 4.42
N GLY A 43 -6.04 6.20 3.42
CA GLY A 43 -5.71 5.74 2.07
C GLY A 43 -4.40 4.97 2.07
N PHE A 44 -4.37 3.85 1.34
CA PHE A 44 -3.20 3.02 1.18
C PHE A 44 -2.96 2.76 -0.30
N HIS A 45 -1.75 3.08 -0.76
CA HIS A 45 -1.42 3.03 -2.18
C HIS A 45 0.06 2.75 -2.43
N VAL A 46 0.35 2.12 -3.57
CA VAL A 46 1.70 2.00 -4.11
C VAL A 46 1.97 3.21 -4.99
N HIS A 47 3.05 3.93 -4.68
CA HIS A 47 3.50 5.07 -5.48
C HIS A 47 4.38 4.62 -6.65
N ALA A 48 4.47 5.46 -7.68
CA ALA A 48 5.18 5.14 -8.92
C ALA A 48 6.70 5.00 -8.73
N LEU A 49 7.28 5.68 -7.74
CA LEU A 49 8.72 5.75 -7.49
C LEU A 49 9.06 5.37 -6.05
N GLY A 50 10.19 4.70 -5.87
CA GLY A 50 10.80 4.41 -4.56
C GLY A 50 11.76 5.48 -4.06
N ASP A 51 11.72 6.70 -4.62
CA ASP A 51 12.59 7.79 -4.21
C ASP A 51 12.06 8.45 -2.92
N THR A 52 12.79 8.24 -1.82
CA THR A 52 12.48 8.83 -0.51
C THR A 52 13.47 9.93 -0.09
N THR A 53 14.27 10.47 -1.02
CA THR A 53 15.31 11.48 -0.72
C THR A 53 14.72 12.80 -0.21
N ASN A 54 13.49 13.14 -0.61
CA ASN A 54 12.70 14.26 -0.07
C ASN A 54 11.48 13.75 0.72
N GLY A 55 11.66 12.67 1.48
CA GLY A 55 10.56 11.97 2.14
C GLY A 55 9.53 11.44 1.15
N CYS A 56 8.26 11.43 1.53
CA CYS A 56 7.18 10.91 0.69
C CYS A 56 6.93 11.78 -0.56
N MET A 57 7.41 13.02 -0.60
CA MET A 57 7.12 13.95 -1.70
C MET A 57 7.79 13.55 -3.02
N SER A 58 8.90 12.82 -2.98
CA SER A 58 9.62 12.34 -4.17
C SER A 58 9.09 11.02 -4.72
N THR A 59 8.15 10.36 -4.03
CA THR A 59 7.63 9.04 -4.46
C THR A 59 6.72 9.12 -5.70
N GLY A 60 6.32 10.33 -6.11
CA GLY A 60 5.49 10.56 -7.29
C GLY A 60 4.01 10.21 -7.05
N PRO A 61 3.20 10.14 -8.13
CA PRO A 61 1.79 9.80 -8.05
C PRO A 61 1.57 8.30 -7.77
N HIS A 62 0.31 7.86 -7.72
CA HIS A 62 -0.02 6.45 -7.62
C HIS A 62 0.55 5.68 -8.83
N TYR A 63 0.98 4.45 -8.59
CA TYR A 63 1.48 3.58 -9.66
C TYR A 63 0.36 3.28 -10.66
N ASN A 64 0.49 3.81 -11.87
CA ASN A 64 -0.55 3.77 -12.90
C ASN A 64 0.01 3.42 -14.28
N PRO A 65 0.46 2.17 -14.49
CA PRO A 65 1.01 1.74 -15.78
C PRO A 65 -0.03 1.67 -16.91
N ALA A 66 -1.33 1.59 -16.55
CA ALA A 66 -2.44 1.49 -17.51
C ALA A 66 -3.07 2.85 -17.85
N SER A 67 -2.56 3.96 -17.30
CA SER A 67 -3.09 5.31 -17.50
C SER A 67 -4.61 5.43 -17.26
N LYS A 68 -5.08 4.81 -16.17
CA LYS A 68 -6.47 4.84 -15.71
C LYS A 68 -6.73 6.01 -14.76
N GLU A 69 -8.00 6.25 -14.44
CA GLU A 69 -8.39 7.16 -13.36
C GLU A 69 -8.24 6.49 -11.99
N HIS A 70 -8.24 7.29 -10.92
CA HIS A 70 -8.24 6.78 -9.55
C HIS A 70 -9.58 6.07 -9.23
N GLY A 71 -9.52 4.95 -8.51
CA GLY A 71 -10.70 4.19 -8.11
C GLY A 71 -10.50 3.37 -6.84
N ALA A 72 -11.58 2.72 -6.39
CA ALA A 72 -11.52 1.72 -5.33
C ALA A 72 -10.85 0.43 -5.83
N PRO A 73 -10.29 -0.43 -4.95
CA PRO A 73 -9.62 -1.66 -5.37
C PRO A 73 -10.47 -2.62 -6.21
N GLU A 74 -11.78 -2.61 -5.99
CA GLU A 74 -12.78 -3.39 -6.70
C GLU A 74 -13.20 -2.79 -8.06
N ASP A 75 -12.84 -1.54 -8.35
CA ASP A 75 -13.21 -0.88 -9.59
C ASP A 75 -12.38 -1.40 -10.77
N GLU A 76 -13.03 -1.64 -11.92
CA GLU A 76 -12.32 -1.95 -13.16
C GLU A 76 -11.47 -0.78 -13.65
N ASN A 77 -11.92 0.45 -13.38
CA ASN A 77 -11.19 1.68 -13.68
C ASN A 77 -10.56 2.24 -12.40
N ARG A 78 -9.32 1.82 -12.15
CA ARG A 78 -8.49 2.27 -11.02
C ARG A 78 -7.03 2.28 -11.41
N HIS A 79 -6.18 2.94 -10.61
CA HIS A 79 -4.74 2.74 -10.72
C HIS A 79 -4.33 1.36 -10.21
N ALA A 80 -3.25 0.80 -10.73
CA ALA A 80 -2.70 -0.46 -10.23
C ALA A 80 -2.20 -0.36 -8.77
N GLY A 81 -1.85 0.84 -8.33
CA GLY A 81 -1.43 1.12 -6.97
C GLY A 81 -2.56 1.46 -5.99
N ASP A 82 -3.83 1.48 -6.40
CA ASP A 82 -4.95 1.86 -5.53
C ASP A 82 -5.37 0.69 -4.63
N LEU A 83 -4.88 0.65 -3.38
CA LEU A 83 -5.16 -0.45 -2.44
C LEU A 83 -6.30 -0.15 -1.45
N GLY A 84 -7.00 0.97 -1.64
CA GLY A 84 -8.17 1.33 -0.85
C GLY A 84 -7.80 1.96 0.48
N ASN A 85 -8.51 1.57 1.54
CA ASN A 85 -8.31 2.13 2.89
C ASN A 85 -7.94 1.06 3.91
N VAL A 86 -7.02 1.40 4.79
CA VAL A 86 -6.77 0.68 6.05
C VAL A 86 -7.51 1.37 7.20
N THR A 87 -7.87 0.62 8.24
CA THR A 87 -8.71 1.13 9.34
C THR A 87 -7.95 1.12 10.65
N ALA A 88 -7.56 2.30 11.11
CA ALA A 88 -6.91 2.46 12.41
C ALA A 88 -7.95 2.50 13.53
N GLY A 89 -7.74 1.65 14.54
CA GLY A 89 -8.57 1.58 15.74
C GLY A 89 -8.35 2.76 16.69
N ALA A 90 -9.15 2.80 17.76
CA ALA A 90 -9.08 3.85 18.79
C ALA A 90 -7.73 3.87 19.55
N ASP A 91 -6.98 2.78 19.53
CA ASP A 91 -5.65 2.65 20.11
C ASP A 91 -4.53 3.16 19.18
N GLY A 92 -4.88 3.72 18.01
CA GLY A 92 -3.94 4.23 17.01
C GLY A 92 -3.11 3.13 16.36
N LYS A 93 -3.51 1.87 16.55
CA LYS A 93 -2.96 0.72 15.82
C LYS A 93 -3.90 0.42 14.66
N ASP A 94 -3.28 0.17 13.53
CA ASP A 94 -3.94 -0.43 12.40
C ASP A 94 -3.42 -1.85 12.26
N LEU A 95 -4.34 -2.79 12.38
CA LEU A 95 -4.11 -4.16 11.96
C LEU A 95 -4.46 -4.15 10.48
N CYS A 96 -3.47 -3.97 9.62
CA CYS A 96 -3.70 -4.02 8.18
C CYS A 96 -4.30 -5.40 7.89
N PRO A 97 -5.61 -5.51 7.59
CA PRO A 97 -6.22 -6.80 7.35
C PRO A 97 -5.50 -7.41 6.16
N SER A 98 -5.28 -8.73 6.17
CA SER A 98 -4.72 -9.39 4.99
C SER A 98 -5.68 -9.16 3.82
N PHE A 99 -5.26 -8.37 2.84
CA PHE A 99 -6.02 -8.21 1.61
C PHE A 99 -5.16 -8.71 0.44
N SER A 100 -5.80 -9.49 -0.43
CA SER A 100 -5.21 -9.94 -1.67
C SER A 100 -5.60 -8.97 -2.77
N ASP A 101 -4.62 -8.43 -3.47
CA ASP A 101 -4.86 -7.57 -4.62
C ASP A 101 -4.26 -8.20 -5.89
N LEU A 102 -4.90 -7.94 -7.03
CA LEU A 102 -4.52 -8.47 -8.35
C LEU A 102 -3.33 -7.73 -8.97
N PHE A 103 -2.70 -6.77 -8.28
CA PHE A 103 -1.50 -6.14 -8.80
C PHE A 103 -0.33 -7.14 -8.78
N TYR A 104 0.40 -7.19 -9.90
CA TYR A 104 1.54 -8.10 -10.08
C TYR A 104 2.82 -7.43 -9.58
N MET A 105 3.69 -8.16 -8.90
CA MET A 105 5.03 -7.67 -8.59
C MET A 105 5.92 -7.86 -9.82
N PRO A 106 6.27 -6.80 -10.58
CA PRO A 106 7.16 -6.97 -11.72
C PRO A 106 8.49 -7.55 -11.23
N MET A 107 8.91 -8.67 -11.82
CA MET A 107 10.24 -9.25 -11.62
C MET A 107 11.33 -8.34 -12.18
#